data_AF-A0A921F7P9-F1
#
_entry.id   AF-A0A921F7P9-F1
#
_cell.length_a   1.000
_cell.length_b   1.000
_cell.length_c   1.000
_cell.angle_alpha   90.00
_cell.angle_beta   90.00
_cell.angle_gamma   90.00
#
_symmetry.space_group_name_H-M   'P 1'
#
loop_
_entity.id
_entity.type
_entity.pdbx_description
1 polymer ?
#
loop_
_entity_poly.entity_id
_entity_poly.type
_entity_poly.pdbx_seq_one_letter_code
_entity_poly.pdbx_strand_id
1 'polypeptide(L)'
;MLAQFPNNSVRSFDPLIQKCSPRFVDLYNSAFDAEQNGHLDLAGMGYRASLEVLIKDWALQYSGESKDTISKYNLNNAISHFLQNDVAAFASSDVVREFGNDFTHWDRPDNFEAISYLSVIKTYMDIFINSVLIRLQISNPPAGRAHHSDSNNN
;
A
#
# COMPACT_ATOMS: atom_id res chain seq x y z
N MET A 1 -19.26 -27.58 -21.93
CA MET A 1 -18.22 -26.61 -21.53
C MET A 1 -18.44 -26.35 -20.04
N LEU A 2 -17.61 -26.93 -19.17
CA LEU A 2 -17.75 -26.72 -17.72
C LEU A 2 -17.27 -25.31 -17.41
N ALA A 3 -18.15 -24.47 -16.85
CA ALA A 3 -17.76 -23.18 -16.30
C ALA A 3 -16.87 -23.46 -15.07
N GLN A 4 -15.57 -23.27 -15.23
CA GLN A 4 -14.63 -23.29 -14.11
C GLN A 4 -14.74 -21.91 -13.46
N PHE A 5 -15.49 -21.81 -12.36
CA PHE A 5 -15.47 -20.60 -11.54
C PHE A 5 -14.15 -20.61 -10.77
N PRO A 6 -13.25 -19.63 -10.97
CA PRO A 6 -12.05 -19.55 -10.16
C PRO A 6 -12.48 -19.36 -8.71
N ASN A 7 -12.11 -20.31 -7.86
CA ASN A 7 -12.35 -20.24 -6.42
C ASN A 7 -11.25 -19.38 -5.79
N ASN A 8 -11.10 -18.14 -6.30
CA ASN A 8 -9.98 -17.29 -5.96
C ASN A 8 -10.20 -16.70 -4.58
N SER A 9 -9.18 -16.87 -3.74
CA SER A 9 -9.17 -16.26 -2.42
C SER A 9 -9.03 -14.75 -2.59
N VAL A 10 -9.77 -13.99 -1.79
CA VAL A 10 -9.72 -12.53 -1.74
C VAL A 10 -9.11 -12.15 -0.40
N ARG A 11 -8.18 -11.20 -0.41
CA ARG A 11 -7.62 -10.67 0.82
C ARG A 11 -8.60 -9.68 1.45
N SER A 12 -8.94 -9.93 2.71
CA SER A 12 -9.64 -8.96 3.56
C SER A 12 -8.67 -7.95 4.15
N PHE A 13 -9.10 -6.69 4.24
CA PHE A 13 -8.35 -5.59 4.84
C PHE A 13 -9.11 -5.00 6.04
N ASP A 14 -8.37 -4.30 6.90
CA ASP A 14 -8.98 -3.55 8.00
C ASP A 14 -9.95 -2.47 7.47
N PRO A 15 -11.11 -2.24 8.10
CA PRO A 15 -12.07 -1.22 7.66
C PRO A 15 -11.47 0.19 7.52
N LEU A 16 -10.47 0.55 8.33
CA LEU A 16 -9.79 1.83 8.21
C LEU A 16 -9.00 1.93 6.91
N ILE A 17 -8.33 0.85 6.49
CA ILE A 17 -7.62 0.79 5.20
C ILE A 17 -8.62 0.86 4.05
N GLN A 18 -9.71 0.09 4.11
CA GLN A 18 -10.74 0.10 3.07
C GLN A 18 -11.40 1.47 2.91
N LYS A 19 -11.64 2.18 4.02
CA LYS A 19 -12.17 3.54 4.01
C LYS A 19 -11.14 4.55 3.50
N CYS A 20 -9.87 4.38 3.86
CA CYS A 20 -8.78 5.28 3.46
C CYS A 20 -8.50 5.19 1.96
N SER A 21 -8.45 3.97 1.41
CA SER A 21 -8.09 3.72 0.02
C SER A 21 -8.85 2.51 -0.55
N PRO A 22 -10.13 2.69 -0.97
CA PRO A 22 -10.91 1.60 -1.55
C PRO A 22 -10.31 1.09 -2.86
N ARG A 23 -9.74 1.99 -3.68
CA ARG A 23 -9.09 1.61 -4.94
C ARG A 23 -7.82 0.79 -4.73
N PHE A 24 -7.09 1.00 -3.62
CA PHE A 24 -5.98 0.12 -3.24
C PHE A 24 -6.46 -1.31 -3.01
N VAL A 25 -7.58 -1.49 -2.28
CA VAL A 25 -8.15 -2.82 -1.99
C VAL A 25 -8.50 -3.55 -3.30
N ASP A 26 -9.12 -2.87 -4.24
CA ASP A 26 -9.49 -3.43 -5.55
C ASP A 26 -8.25 -3.82 -6.37
N LEU A 27 -7.25 -2.93 -6.44
CA LEU A 27 -6.02 -3.17 -7.20
C LEU A 27 -5.18 -4.29 -6.59
N TYR A 28 -5.04 -4.32 -5.26
CA TYR A 28 -4.33 -5.39 -4.57
C TYR A 28 -4.99 -6.73 -4.84
N ASN A 29 -6.32 -6.81 -4.71
CA ASN A 29 -7.02 -8.07 -4.94
C ASN A 29 -6.98 -8.50 -6.41
N SER A 30 -6.96 -7.56 -7.36
CA SER A 30 -6.72 -7.86 -8.78
C SER A 30 -5.31 -8.42 -9.03
N ALA A 31 -4.30 -7.87 -8.34
CA ALA A 31 -2.94 -8.40 -8.39
C ALA A 31 -2.83 -9.79 -7.76
N PHE A 32 -3.53 -10.01 -6.64
CA PHE A 32 -3.58 -11.29 -5.94
C PHE A 32 -4.34 -12.35 -6.75
N ASP A 33 -5.39 -11.97 -7.47
CA ASP A 33 -6.09 -12.82 -8.43
C ASP A 33 -5.17 -13.23 -9.58
N ALA A 34 -4.43 -12.27 -10.15
CA ALA A 34 -3.44 -12.54 -11.19
C ALA A 34 -2.35 -13.52 -10.71
N GLU A 35 -1.86 -13.36 -9.49
CA GLU A 35 -0.88 -14.28 -8.87
C GLU A 35 -1.45 -15.70 -8.76
N GLN A 36 -2.68 -15.85 -8.23
CA GLN A 36 -3.34 -17.14 -8.06
C GLN A 36 -3.57 -17.87 -9.39
N ASN A 37 -3.75 -17.12 -10.48
CA ASN A 37 -3.91 -17.65 -11.83
C ASN A 37 -2.58 -17.82 -12.60
N GLY A 38 -1.42 -17.57 -11.96
CA GLY A 38 -0.11 -17.72 -12.58
C GLY A 38 0.30 -16.58 -13.52
N HIS A 39 -0.42 -15.46 -13.52
CA HIS A 39 -0.07 -14.25 -14.27
C HIS A 39 0.90 -13.38 -13.47
N LEU A 40 2.12 -13.90 -13.25
CA LEU A 40 3.07 -13.36 -12.27
C LEU A 40 3.55 -11.92 -12.60
N ASP A 41 3.80 -11.62 -13.87
CA ASP A 41 4.16 -10.26 -14.30
C ASP A 41 3.05 -9.27 -14.01
N LEU A 42 1.79 -9.65 -14.29
CA LEU A 42 0.62 -8.82 -13.99
C LEU A 42 0.44 -8.63 -12.48
N ALA A 43 0.69 -9.67 -11.69
CA ALA A 43 0.65 -9.59 -10.24
C ALA A 43 1.69 -8.59 -9.70
N GLY A 44 2.95 -8.69 -10.12
CA GLY A 44 4.02 -7.79 -9.69
C GLY A 44 3.74 -6.33 -10.05
N MET A 45 3.27 -6.09 -11.28
CA MET A 45 2.80 -4.77 -11.73
C MET A 45 1.64 -4.25 -10.89
N GLY A 46 0.64 -5.10 -10.63
CA GLY A 46 -0.55 -4.76 -9.87
C GLY A 46 -0.23 -4.41 -8.41
N TYR A 47 0.66 -5.16 -7.75
CA TYR A 47 1.10 -4.86 -6.40
C TYR A 47 1.81 -3.51 -6.33
N ARG A 48 2.74 -3.22 -7.25
CA ARG A 48 3.41 -1.92 -7.32
C ARG A 48 2.43 -0.76 -7.54
N ALA A 49 1.45 -0.94 -8.43
CA ALA A 49 0.42 0.06 -8.68
C ALA A 49 -0.48 0.28 -7.45
N SER A 50 -0.84 -0.79 -6.73
CA SER A 50 -1.61 -0.70 -5.49
C SER A 50 -0.86 0.10 -4.41
N LEU A 51 0.45 -0.13 -4.26
CA LEU A 51 1.29 0.63 -3.31
C LEU A 51 1.18 2.14 -3.56
N GLU A 52 1.34 2.56 -4.83
CA GLU A 52 1.28 3.97 -5.19
C GLU A 52 -0.06 4.60 -4.82
N VAL A 53 -1.16 3.88 -5.06
CA VAL A 53 -2.50 4.33 -4.71
C VAL A 53 -2.64 4.50 -3.20
N LEU A 54 -2.19 3.53 -2.40
CA LEU A 54 -2.30 3.63 -0.94
C LEU A 54 -1.46 4.78 -0.37
N ILE A 55 -0.22 4.97 -0.86
CA ILE A 55 0.64 6.09 -0.44
C ILE A 55 -0.06 7.43 -0.71
N LYS A 56 -0.57 7.62 -1.93
CA LYS A 56 -1.18 8.89 -2.35
C LYS A 56 -2.52 9.16 -1.66
N ASP A 57 -3.35 8.14 -1.46
CA ASP A 57 -4.62 8.27 -0.76
C ASP A 57 -4.41 8.60 0.73
N TRP A 58 -3.39 8.00 1.36
CA TRP A 58 -2.97 8.37 2.72
C TRP A 58 -2.41 9.81 2.73
N ALA A 59 -1.51 10.16 1.81
CA ALA A 59 -0.93 11.50 1.74
C ALA A 59 -2.01 12.60 1.56
N LEU A 60 -3.06 12.34 0.76
CA LEU A 60 -4.16 13.29 0.56
C LEU A 60 -4.91 13.62 1.85
N GLN A 61 -4.96 12.69 2.80
CA GLN A 61 -5.64 12.90 4.08
C GLN A 61 -4.75 13.60 5.13
N TYR A 62 -3.43 13.36 5.09
CA TYR A 62 -2.54 13.70 6.22
C TYR A 62 -1.41 14.69 5.91
N SER A 63 -1.05 14.93 4.65
CA SER A 63 0.04 15.86 4.30
C SER A 63 -0.40 17.33 4.27
N GLY A 64 -1.70 17.59 4.11
CA GLY A 64 -2.22 18.94 3.84
C GLY A 64 -2.03 19.42 2.40
N GLU A 65 -1.45 18.59 1.52
CA GLU A 65 -1.27 18.92 0.11
C GLU A 65 -2.51 18.65 -0.74
N SER A 66 -2.63 19.42 -1.83
CA SER A 66 -3.72 19.24 -2.78
C SER A 66 -3.57 17.97 -3.60
N LYS A 67 -4.70 17.43 -4.07
CA LYS A 67 -4.72 16.30 -5.01
C LYS A 67 -3.92 16.58 -6.28
N ASP A 68 -3.94 17.81 -6.79
CA ASP A 68 -3.16 18.21 -7.97
C ASP A 68 -1.65 18.07 -7.71
N THR A 69 -1.18 18.55 -6.56
CA THR A 69 0.22 18.41 -6.13
C THR A 69 0.60 16.93 -5.99
N ILE A 70 -0.19 16.17 -5.23
CA ILE A 70 0.07 14.75 -4.95
C ILE A 70 0.10 13.91 -6.24
N SER A 71 -0.76 14.23 -7.21
CA SER A 71 -0.86 13.48 -8.47
C SER A 71 0.43 13.53 -9.31
N LYS A 72 1.23 14.59 -9.16
CA LYS A 72 2.45 14.82 -9.94
C LYS A 72 3.65 14.02 -9.43
N TYR A 73 3.60 13.52 -8.21
CA TYR A 73 4.65 12.65 -7.70
C TYR A 73 4.59 11.30 -8.41
N ASN A 74 5.70 10.85 -8.99
CA ASN A 74 5.86 9.43 -9.32
C ASN A 74 6.04 8.62 -8.03
N LEU A 75 5.97 7.29 -8.10
CA LEU A 75 6.07 6.42 -6.92
C LEU A 75 7.34 6.69 -6.09
N ASN A 76 8.52 6.81 -6.73
CA ASN A 76 9.77 7.09 -6.04
C ASN A 76 9.71 8.40 -5.24
N ASN A 77 9.27 9.48 -5.89
CA ASN A 77 9.19 10.79 -5.26
C ASN A 77 8.10 10.82 -4.18
N ALA A 78 7.00 10.09 -4.35
CA ALA A 78 5.96 9.96 -3.33
C ALA A 78 6.50 9.27 -2.07
N ILE A 79 7.29 8.20 -2.22
CA ILE A 79 7.95 7.52 -1.10
C ILE A 79 8.91 8.48 -0.40
N SER A 80 9.81 9.12 -1.14
CA SER A 80 10.79 10.05 -0.56
C SER A 80 10.14 11.23 0.14
N HIS A 81 9.06 11.77 -0.42
CA HIS A 81 8.44 12.98 0.11
C HIS A 81 7.53 12.70 1.31
N PHE A 82 6.66 11.68 1.23
CA PHE A 82 5.66 11.43 2.26
C PHE A 82 6.12 10.48 3.38
N LEU A 83 7.13 9.62 3.12
CA LEU A 83 7.50 8.54 4.04
C LEU A 83 8.90 8.71 4.65
N GLN A 84 9.70 9.69 4.25
CA GLN A 84 11.09 9.88 4.73
C GLN A 84 11.27 9.86 6.26
N ASN A 85 10.27 10.32 7.01
CA ASN A 85 10.32 10.38 8.48
C ASN A 85 9.77 9.12 9.16
N ASP A 86 9.34 8.13 8.39
CA ASP A 86 8.92 6.82 8.87
C ASP A 86 9.80 5.72 8.26
N VAL A 87 10.77 5.25 9.05
CA VAL A 87 11.71 4.22 8.63
C VAL A 87 11.00 2.95 8.15
N ALA A 88 9.92 2.53 8.83
CA ALA A 88 9.22 1.30 8.49
C ALA A 88 8.46 1.43 7.16
N ALA A 89 7.65 2.49 7.00
CA ALA A 89 6.94 2.72 5.74
C ALA A 89 7.89 3.03 4.58
N PHE A 90 8.95 3.81 4.81
CA PHE A 90 9.94 4.11 3.78
C PHE A 90 10.62 2.84 3.27
N ALA A 91 11.27 2.07 4.16
CA ALA A 91 12.02 0.89 3.75
C ALA A 91 11.12 -0.16 3.08
N SER A 92 9.90 -0.35 3.60
CA SER A 92 8.98 -1.34 3.03
C SER A 92 8.40 -0.94 1.67
N SER A 93 8.02 0.33 1.50
CA SER A 93 7.54 0.82 0.22
C SER A 93 8.64 0.84 -0.85
N ASP A 94 9.89 1.11 -0.46
CA ASP A 94 11.02 1.14 -1.39
C ASP A 94 11.35 -0.25 -1.94
N VAL A 95 11.36 -1.27 -1.08
CA VAL A 95 11.51 -2.68 -1.51
C VAL A 95 10.41 -3.09 -2.49
N VAL A 96 9.15 -2.76 -2.19
CA VAL A 96 8.03 -3.07 -3.10
C VAL A 96 8.15 -2.32 -4.43
N ARG A 97 8.60 -1.05 -4.41
CA ARG A 97 8.85 -0.25 -5.62
C ARG A 97 9.89 -0.92 -6.51
N GLU A 98 11.02 -1.35 -5.94
CA GLU A 98 12.14 -1.94 -6.67
C GLU A 98 11.78 -3.32 -7.21
N PHE A 99 11.35 -4.24 -6.34
CA PHE A 99 11.00 -5.60 -6.75
C PHE A 99 9.83 -5.61 -7.74
N GLY A 100 8.86 -4.71 -7.57
CA GLY A 100 7.76 -4.55 -8.51
C GLY A 100 8.18 -3.99 -9.88
N ASN A 101 9.26 -3.21 -9.92
CA ASN A 101 9.78 -2.63 -11.17
C ASN A 101 10.39 -3.71 -12.08
N ASP A 102 10.96 -4.77 -11.50
CA ASP A 102 11.59 -5.86 -12.24
C ASP A 102 10.56 -6.71 -13.03
N PHE A 103 9.29 -6.73 -12.61
CA PHE A 103 8.21 -7.36 -13.40
C PHE A 103 7.82 -6.56 -14.66
N THR A 104 8.20 -5.27 -14.74
CA THR A 104 7.96 -4.42 -15.92
C THR A 104 9.16 -4.28 -16.85
N HIS A 105 10.36 -4.53 -16.34
CA HIS A 105 11.58 -4.30 -17.10
C HIS A 105 11.81 -5.40 -18.14
N TRP A 106 12.28 -4.98 -19.31
CA TRP A 106 12.69 -5.89 -20.39
C TRP A 106 14.03 -6.58 -20.04
N ASP A 107 14.95 -5.81 -19.46
CA ASP A 107 16.25 -6.25 -18.98
C ASP A 107 16.14 -6.54 -17.49
N ARG A 108 15.79 -7.79 -17.16
CA ARG A 108 15.61 -8.26 -15.79
C ARG A 108 16.92 -8.80 -15.22
N PRO A 109 17.11 -8.79 -13.89
CA PRO A 109 18.26 -9.44 -13.27
C PRO A 109 18.37 -10.92 -13.68
N ASP A 110 19.59 -11.42 -13.92
CA ASP A 110 19.84 -12.83 -14.28
C ASP A 110 19.31 -13.83 -13.23
N ASN A 111 19.21 -13.39 -11.97
CA ASN A 111 18.71 -14.16 -10.83
C ASN A 111 17.23 -13.90 -10.52
N PHE A 112 16.47 -13.28 -11.43
CA PHE A 112 15.06 -12.98 -11.24
C PHE A 112 14.23 -14.28 -11.17
N GLU A 113 13.60 -14.51 -10.03
CA GLU A 113 12.66 -15.61 -9.83
C GLU A 113 11.33 -15.02 -9.35
N ALA A 114 10.33 -15.06 -10.23
CA ALA A 114 9.08 -14.34 -10.08
C ALA A 114 8.35 -14.68 -8.77
N ILE A 115 8.30 -15.95 -8.38
CA ILE A 115 7.58 -16.38 -7.18
C ILE A 115 8.26 -15.85 -5.91
N SER A 116 9.59 -15.95 -5.84
CA SER A 116 10.39 -15.43 -4.74
C SER A 116 10.26 -13.91 -4.63
N TYR A 117 10.30 -13.19 -5.75
CA TYR A 117 10.14 -11.74 -5.77
C TYR A 117 8.73 -11.32 -5.34
N LEU A 118 7.68 -12.01 -5.78
CA LEU A 118 6.31 -11.77 -5.30
C LEU A 118 6.17 -12.04 -3.79
N SER A 119 6.82 -13.08 -3.28
CA SER A 119 6.84 -13.36 -1.84
C SER A 119 7.49 -12.22 -1.05
N VAL A 120 8.58 -11.65 -1.55
CA VAL A 120 9.21 -10.46 -0.95
C VAL A 120 8.26 -9.27 -1.01
N ILE A 121 7.68 -8.97 -2.18
CA ILE A 121 6.71 -7.87 -2.35
C ILE A 121 5.57 -7.98 -1.33
N LYS A 122 4.95 -9.16 -1.17
CA LYS A 122 3.83 -9.34 -0.25
C LYS A 122 4.22 -9.13 1.20
N THR A 123 5.39 -9.66 1.59
CA THR A 123 5.93 -9.48 2.95
C THR A 123 6.12 -8.00 3.28
N TYR A 124 6.75 -7.24 2.39
CA TYR A 124 6.99 -5.82 2.62
C TYR A 124 5.73 -4.97 2.44
N MET A 125 4.81 -5.36 1.55
CA MET A 125 3.51 -4.74 1.45
C MET A 125 2.73 -4.86 2.77
N ASP A 126 2.79 -6.01 3.45
CA ASP A 126 2.14 -6.18 4.76
C ASP A 126 2.74 -5.27 5.84
N ILE A 127 4.07 -5.09 5.84
CA ILE A 127 4.75 -4.12 6.72
C ILE A 127 4.25 -2.69 6.43
N PHE A 128 4.16 -2.32 5.16
CA PHE A 128 3.69 -1.00 4.74
C PHE A 128 2.21 -0.76 5.13
N ILE A 129 1.32 -1.72 4.83
CA ILE A 129 -0.10 -1.65 5.20
C ILE A 129 -0.25 -1.51 6.71
N ASN A 130 0.49 -2.28 7.51
CA ASN A 130 0.45 -2.18 8.96
C ASN A 130 0.96 -0.82 9.45
N SER A 131 2.00 -0.27 8.82
CA SER A 131 2.51 1.07 9.12
C SER A 131 1.45 2.15 8.86
N VAL A 132 0.70 2.05 7.77
CA VAL A 132 -0.43 2.95 7.47
C VAL A 132 -1.56 2.73 8.48
N LEU A 133 -1.94 1.47 8.75
CA LEU A 133 -3.02 1.13 9.67
C LEU A 133 -2.79 1.69 11.07
N ILE A 134 -1.59 1.52 11.63
CA ILE A 134 -1.21 2.06 12.95
C ILE A 134 -1.45 3.57 13.00
N ARG A 135 -1.12 4.30 11.92
CA ARG A 135 -1.34 5.75 11.85
C ARG A 135 -2.82 6.10 11.79
N LEU A 136 -3.59 5.38 10.98
CA LEU A 136 -5.04 5.55 10.91
C LEU A 136 -5.69 5.31 12.29
N GLN A 137 -5.23 4.31 13.04
CA GLN A 137 -5.72 4.02 14.39
C GLN A 137 -5.35 5.13 15.39
N ILE A 138 -4.12 5.64 15.35
CA ILE A 138 -3.68 6.76 16.20
C ILE A 138 -4.51 8.02 15.92
N SER A 139 -4.84 8.29 14.66
CA SER A 139 -5.69 9.42 14.27
C SER A 139 -7.18 9.22 14.59
N ASN A 140 -7.61 8.00 14.92
CA ASN A 140 -9.01 7.66 15.24
C ASN A 140 -9.09 6.87 16.57
N PRO A 141 -8.71 7.49 17.71
CA PRO A 141 -8.69 6.78 18.99
C PRO A 141 -10.11 6.38 19.43
N PRO A 142 -10.33 5.17 19.97
CA PRO A 142 -11.65 4.69 20.37
C PRO A 142 -12.34 5.52 21.47
N ALA A 143 -11.56 6.21 22.30
CA ALA A 143 -12.04 7.15 23.30
C ALA A 143 -11.01 8.26 23.47
N GLY A 144 -11.36 9.50 23.13
CA GLY A 144 -10.52 10.66 23.39
C GLY A 144 -10.36 10.85 24.91
N ARG A 145 -9.13 11.04 25.40
CA ARG A 145 -8.96 11.68 26.71
C ARG A 145 -9.57 13.07 26.59
N ALA A 146 -10.73 13.28 27.19
CA ALA A 146 -11.22 14.63 27.44
C ALA A 146 -10.13 15.37 28.21
N HIS A 147 -9.50 16.36 27.58
CA HIS A 147 -8.68 17.32 28.30
C HIS A 147 -9.61 18.06 29.26
N HIS A 148 -9.65 17.66 30.52
CA HIS A 148 -10.12 18.53 31.60
C HIS A 148 -9.13 19.68 31.68
N SER A 149 -9.43 20.77 30.98
CA SER A 149 -8.88 22.07 31.32
C SER A 149 -9.60 22.53 32.59
N ASP A 150 -8.95 22.35 33.74
CA ASP A 150 -9.36 23.05 34.95
C ASP A 150 -9.16 24.55 34.74
N SER A 151 -10.22 25.21 34.33
CA SER A 151 -10.38 26.65 34.46
C SER A 151 -10.51 26.97 35.94
N ASN A 152 -9.39 27.13 36.63
CA ASN A 152 -9.35 27.87 37.89
C ASN A 152 -9.38 29.36 37.55
N ASN A 153 -10.60 29.89 37.56
CA ASN A 153 -10.89 31.32 37.51
C ASN A 153 -10.37 31.98 38.80
N ASN A 154 -9.81 33.16 38.59
CA ASN A 154 -9.36 34.13 39.58
C ASN A 154 -10.52 34.66 40.42
#